data_AF-A0A970ID90-F1
#
_entry.id   AF-A0A970ID90-F1
#
_cell.length_a   1.000
_cell.length_b   1.000
_cell.length_c   1.000
_cell.angle_alpha   90.00
_cell.angle_beta   90.00
_cell.angle_gamma   90.00
#
_symmetry.space_group_name_H-M   'P 1'
#
loop_
_entity.id
_entity.type
_entity.pdbx_description
1 polymer ?
#
loop_
_entity_poly.entity_id
_entity_poly.type
_entity_poly.pdbx_seq_one_letter_code
_entity_poly.pdbx_strand_id
1 'polypeptide(L)'
;MDCKSTENKLIFYLENSLPADQIREISNHLASCPGCSARLEYLKETLSFLDKEKNIPVQPFLFTRIQGRMQEAETPRKFRVLRPLFIATALIAGLFSGILMARLTVSPPPANLSQEYEIADLFYEDRMENMEYMLLEEAL
;
A
#
# COMPACT_ATOMS: atom_id res chain seq x y z
N MET A 1 33.67 37.23 29.87
CA MET A 1 32.69 37.25 28.78
C MET A 1 31.86 38.51 28.87
N ASP A 2 31.52 39.10 27.74
CA ASP A 2 30.65 40.28 27.67
C ASP A 2 29.18 39.86 27.61
N CYS A 3 28.29 40.68 28.18
CA CYS A 3 26.84 40.40 28.24
C CYS A 3 26.24 40.10 26.86
N LYS A 4 26.70 40.79 25.81
CA LYS A 4 26.25 40.61 24.43
C LYS A 4 26.65 39.25 23.85
N SER A 5 27.84 38.76 24.22
CA SER A 5 28.31 37.44 23.78
C SER A 5 27.55 36.32 24.47
N THR A 6 27.27 36.48 25.77
CA THR A 6 26.46 35.52 26.53
C THR A 6 25.02 35.47 26.02
N GLU A 7 24.39 36.62 25.77
CA GLU A 7 23.02 36.72 25.25
C GLU A 7 22.82 35.93 23.95
N ASN A 8 23.72 36.09 22.98
CA ASN A 8 23.67 35.35 21.70
C ASN A 8 23.85 33.83 21.88
N LYS A 9 24.43 33.39 23.01
CA LYS A 9 24.72 31.98 23.27
C LYS A 9 23.75 31.33 24.27
N LEU A 10 22.77 32.05 24.80
CA LEU A 10 21.82 31.52 25.78
C LEU A 10 21.01 30.33 25.24
N ILE A 11 20.57 30.38 23.98
CA ILE A 11 19.82 29.28 23.35
C ILE A 11 20.69 28.02 23.25
N PHE A 12 21.92 28.15 22.74
CA PHE A 12 22.85 27.02 22.63
C PHE A 12 23.26 26.45 24.01
N TYR A 13 23.32 27.31 25.02
CA TYR A 13 23.52 26.90 26.41
C TYR A 13 22.34 26.08 26.95
N LEU A 14 21.09 26.46 26.66
CA LEU A 14 19.90 25.70 27.06
C LEU A 14 19.80 24.34 26.34
N GLU A 15 20.21 24.29 25.08
CA GLU A 15 20.21 23.06 24.26
C GLU A 15 21.42 22.14 24.52
N ASN A 16 22.33 22.52 25.43
CA ASN A 16 23.60 21.82 25.67
C ASN A 16 24.44 21.59 24.40
N SER A 17 24.39 22.51 23.45
CA SER A 17 25.08 22.43 22.16
C SER A 17 26.42 23.18 22.11
N LEU A 18 26.93 23.60 23.28
CA LEU A 18 28.19 24.33 23.43
C LEU A 18 29.34 23.43 23.93
N PRO A 19 30.60 23.74 23.58
CA PRO A 19 31.77 23.09 24.18
C PRO A 19 31.84 23.31 25.69
N ALA A 20 32.38 22.35 26.43
CA ALA A 20 32.45 22.37 27.90
C ALA A 20 33.11 23.64 28.48
N ASP A 21 34.14 24.16 27.80
CA ASP A 21 34.83 25.39 28.23
C ASP A 21 33.92 26.62 28.18
N GLN A 22 33.09 26.72 27.14
CA GLN A 22 32.15 27.83 26.98
C GLN A 22 30.96 27.74 27.95
N ILE A 23 30.53 26.52 28.28
CA ILE A 23 29.49 26.30 29.30
C ILE A 23 29.95 26.85 30.64
N ARG A 24 31.20 26.59 31.05
CA ARG A 24 31.77 27.10 32.30
C ARG A 24 31.89 28.62 32.32
N GLU A 25 32.33 29.23 31.22
CA GLU A 25 32.41 30.70 31.12
C GLU A 25 31.03 31.36 31.22
N ILE A 26 30.03 30.79 30.55
CA ILE A 26 28.65 31.29 30.58
C ILE A 26 28.02 31.08 31.96
N SER A 27 28.21 29.93 32.60
CA SER A 27 27.69 29.68 33.95
C SER A 27 28.26 30.66 34.97
N ASN A 28 29.56 30.96 34.87
CA ASN A 28 30.22 31.95 35.73
C ASN A 28 29.67 33.36 35.48
N HIS A 29 29.40 33.72 34.21
CA HIS A 29 28.81 35.01 33.86
C HIS A 29 27.37 35.14 34.36
N LEU A 30 26.57 34.08 34.26
CA LEU A 30 25.19 34.04 34.77
C LEU A 30 25.13 34.18 36.30
N ALA A 31 26.11 33.65 37.02
CA ALA A 31 26.23 33.82 38.47
C ALA A 31 26.61 35.27 38.86
N SER A 32 27.36 35.97 38.01
CA SER A 32 27.83 37.33 38.27
C SER A 32 26.90 38.43 37.73
N CYS A 33 26.08 38.16 36.72
CA CYS A 33 25.29 39.17 36.01
C CYS A 33 23.77 38.90 36.15
N PRO A 34 23.04 39.70 36.95
CA PRO A 34 21.60 39.54 37.11
C PRO A 34 20.79 39.84 35.85
N GLY A 35 21.31 40.67 34.93
CA GLY A 35 20.65 40.96 33.66
C GLY A 35 20.63 39.74 32.72
N CYS A 36 21.75 39.02 32.64
CA CYS A 36 21.87 37.82 31.81
C CYS A 36 21.07 36.65 32.40
N SER A 37 21.01 36.52 33.73
CA SER A 37 20.18 35.50 34.37
C SER A 37 18.68 35.74 34.15
N ALA A 38 18.22 36.98 34.27
CA ALA A 38 16.83 37.35 33.98
C ALA A 38 16.44 37.03 32.52
N ARG A 39 17.33 37.30 31.56
CA ARG A 39 17.11 36.96 30.14
C ARG A 39 17.04 35.46 29.90
N LEU A 40 17.90 34.68 30.57
CA LEU A 40 17.86 33.22 30.49
C LEU A 40 16.54 32.66 31.04
N GLU A 41 16.04 33.22 32.14
CA GLU A 41 14.78 32.79 32.73
C GLU A 41 13.59 33.14 31.82
N TYR A 42 13.55 34.36 31.27
CA TYR A 42 12.56 34.77 30.30
C TYR A 42 12.54 33.88 29.05
N LEU A 43 13.72 33.49 28.56
CA LEU A 43 13.86 32.58 27.43
C LEU A 43 13.31 31.18 27.76
N LYS A 44 13.63 30.63 28.94
CA LYS A 44 13.07 29.34 29.40
C LYS A 44 11.55 29.38 29.51
N GLU A 45 11.01 30.46 30.09
CA GLU A 45 9.57 30.64 30.24
C GLU A 45 8.89 30.65 28.87
N THR A 46 9.44 31.44 27.92
CA THR A 46 8.95 31.53 26.55
C THR A 46 8.94 30.16 25.85
N LEU A 47 10.04 29.40 25.96
CA LEU A 47 10.14 28.05 25.40
C LEU A 47 9.16 27.06 26.05
N SER A 48 8.87 27.22 27.34
CA SER A 48 7.92 26.36 28.05
C SER A 48 6.47 26.51 27.53
N PHE A 49 6.10 27.71 27.05
CA PHE A 49 4.80 27.92 26.41
C PHE A 49 4.71 27.19 25.06
N LEU A 50 5.80 27.23 24.28
CA LEU A 50 5.91 26.51 23.00
C LEU A 50 5.83 24.99 23.18
N ASP A 51 6.48 24.43 24.21
CA ASP A 51 6.41 22.98 24.48
C ASP A 51 5.00 22.51 24.87
N LYS A 52 4.24 23.35 25.60
CA LYS A 52 2.83 23.04 25.92
C LYS A 52 1.98 22.98 24.67
N GLU A 53 2.18 23.90 23.73
CA GLU A 53 1.42 23.97 22.48
C GLU A 53 1.85 22.89 21.47
N LYS A 54 3.13 22.51 21.49
CA LYS A 54 3.69 21.45 20.62
C LYS A 54 3.28 20.03 21.03
N ASN A 55 2.49 19.85 22.10
CA ASN A 55 1.88 18.56 22.45
C ASN A 55 0.74 18.20 21.48
N ILE A 56 1.08 18.08 20.20
CA ILE A 56 0.22 17.48 19.19
C ILE A 56 0.33 15.97 19.40
N PRO A 57 -0.76 15.28 19.77
CA PRO A 57 -0.71 13.83 19.90
C PRO A 57 -0.32 13.25 18.54
N VAL A 58 0.77 12.47 18.51
CA VAL A 58 1.21 11.77 17.31
C VAL A 58 0.05 10.88 16.87
N GLN A 59 -0.45 11.09 15.65
CA GLN A 59 -1.58 10.31 15.15
C GLN A 59 -1.25 8.81 15.25
N PRO A 60 -2.15 7.99 15.82
CA PRO A 60 -1.99 6.55 15.82
C PRO A 60 -1.69 6.05 14.40
N PHE A 61 -0.76 5.10 14.28
CA PHE A 61 -0.37 4.47 12.99
C PHE A 61 0.37 5.33 11.97
N LEU A 62 0.83 6.55 12.33
CA LEU A 62 1.73 7.34 11.47
C LEU A 62 2.95 6.53 11.02
N PHE A 63 3.58 5.85 11.98
CA PHE A 63 4.75 5.00 11.73
C PHE A 63 4.43 3.85 10.76
N THR A 64 3.32 3.13 10.97
CA THR A 64 2.89 2.02 10.11
C THR A 64 2.62 2.49 8.68
N ARG A 65 1.99 3.65 8.51
CA ARG A 65 1.70 4.21 7.18
C ARG A 65 2.99 4.61 6.44
N ILE A 66 3.96 5.19 7.15
CA ILE A 66 5.27 5.55 6.57
C ILE A 66 6.03 4.28 6.18
N GLN A 67 6.07 3.28 7.06
CA GLN A 67 6.74 2.00 6.82
C GLN A 67 6.15 1.28 5.60
N GLY A 68 4.82 1.25 5.47
CA GLY A 68 4.14 0.67 4.31
C GLY A 68 4.54 1.34 2.99
N ARG A 69 4.63 2.67 2.96
CA ARG A 69 5.05 3.42 1.76
C ARG A 69 6.50 3.15 1.38
N MET A 70 7.40 2.98 2.35
CA MET A 70 8.80 2.64 2.08
C MET A 70 8.93 1.24 1.48
N GLN A 71 8.21 0.25 2.04
CA GLN A 71 8.21 -1.12 1.51
C GLN A 71 7.60 -1.20 0.10
N GLU A 72 6.51 -0.47 -0.18
CA GLU A 72 5.91 -0.42 -1.53
C GLU A 72 6.88 0.18 -2.56
N ALA A 73 7.64 1.22 -2.18
CA ALA A 73 8.63 1.83 -3.06
C ALA A 73 9.81 0.89 -3.36
N GLU A 74 10.14 -0.03 -2.45
CA GLU A 74 11.21 -1.02 -2.62
C GLU A 74 10.79 -2.26 -3.41
N THR A 75 9.49 -2.55 -3.55
CA THR A 75 9.06 -3.70 -4.35
C THR A 75 9.40 -3.49 -5.83
N PRO A 76 10.27 -4.33 -6.43
CA PRO A 76 10.61 -4.17 -7.83
C PRO A 76 9.37 -4.48 -8.68
N ARG A 77 8.88 -3.47 -9.43
CA ARG A 77 7.72 -3.57 -10.35
C ARG A 77 7.73 -4.82 -11.25
N LYS A 78 8.91 -5.39 -11.52
CA LYS A 78 9.10 -6.61 -12.34
C LYS A 78 8.36 -7.84 -11.81
N PHE A 79 8.20 -8.00 -10.49
CA PHE A 79 7.52 -9.18 -9.93
C PHE A 79 6.00 -9.13 -10.06
N ARG A 80 5.41 -7.96 -10.30
CA ARG A 80 3.95 -7.80 -10.43
C ARG A 80 3.41 -8.32 -11.78
N VAL A 81 4.24 -8.28 -12.83
CA VAL A 81 3.89 -8.75 -14.19
C VAL A 81 4.36 -10.17 -14.50
N LEU A 82 5.36 -10.70 -13.80
CA LEU A 82 5.79 -12.10 -13.97
C LEU A 82 4.70 -13.09 -13.52
N ARG A 83 3.99 -12.79 -12.44
CA ARG A 83 2.97 -13.67 -11.84
C ARG A 83 1.82 -14.04 -12.79
N PRO A 84 1.16 -13.10 -13.50
CA PRO A 84 0.12 -13.46 -14.47
C PRO A 84 0.68 -14.19 -15.70
N LEU A 85 1.92 -13.93 -16.11
CA LEU A 85 2.54 -14.58 -17.27
C LEU A 85 2.74 -16.08 -17.02
N PHE A 86 3.23 -16.47 -15.84
CA PHE A 86 3.38 -17.88 -15.48
C PHE A 86 2.06 -18.65 -15.50
N ILE A 87 0.98 -18.05 -14.94
CA ILE A 87 -0.35 -18.66 -14.93
C ILE A 87 -0.86 -18.87 -16.35
N ALA A 88 -0.75 -17.84 -17.21
CA ALA A 88 -1.15 -17.94 -18.61
C ALA A 88 -0.37 -19.04 -19.36
N THR A 89 0.95 -19.12 -19.17
CA THR A 89 1.77 -20.17 -19.81
C THR A 89 1.40 -21.57 -19.33
N ALA A 90 1.10 -21.74 -18.04
CA ALA A 90 0.71 -23.02 -17.47
C ALA A 90 -0.63 -23.51 -18.03
N LEU A 91 -1.61 -22.61 -18.19
CA LEU A 91 -2.91 -22.94 -18.79
C LEU A 91 -2.77 -23.34 -20.26
N ILE A 92 -1.98 -22.59 -21.05
CA ILE A 92 -1.76 -22.91 -22.46
C ILE A 92 -1.02 -24.25 -22.61
N ALA A 93 0.03 -24.47 -21.81
CA ALA A 93 0.78 -25.72 -21.84
C ALA A 93 -0.08 -26.91 -21.41
N GLY A 94 -0.93 -26.75 -20.39
CA GLY A 94 -1.87 -27.78 -19.94
C GLY A 94 -2.90 -28.13 -21.02
N LEU A 95 -3.50 -27.12 -21.66
CA LEU A 95 -4.46 -27.32 -22.76
C LEU A 95 -3.79 -28.05 -23.93
N PHE A 96 -2.62 -27.59 -24.35
CA PHE A 96 -1.91 -28.16 -25.49
C PHE A 96 -1.46 -29.59 -25.23
N SER A 97 -0.93 -29.86 -24.03
CA SER A 97 -0.56 -31.20 -23.59
C SER A 97 -1.76 -32.14 -23.57
N GLY A 98 -2.90 -31.70 -23.02
CA GLY A 98 -4.13 -32.49 -22.98
C GLY A 98 -4.66 -32.85 -24.37
N ILE A 99 -4.67 -31.88 -25.31
CA ILE A 99 -5.11 -32.11 -26.69
C ILE A 99 -4.18 -33.11 -27.39
N LEU A 100 -2.86 -32.96 -27.23
CA LEU A 100 -1.89 -33.86 -27.83
C LEU A 100 -2.06 -35.28 -27.29
N MET A 101 -2.23 -35.42 -25.98
CA MET A 101 -2.40 -36.70 -25.32
C MET A 101 -3.72 -37.39 -25.73
N ALA A 102 -4.80 -36.62 -25.88
CA ALA A 102 -6.07 -37.11 -26.41
C ALA A 102 -5.97 -37.64 -27.84
N ARG A 103 -5.21 -36.95 -28.72
CA ARG A 103 -5.01 -37.42 -30.10
C ARG A 103 -4.18 -38.70 -30.20
N LEU A 104 -3.30 -38.96 -29.22
CA LEU A 104 -2.47 -40.17 -29.19
C LEU A 104 -3.22 -41.38 -28.61
N THR A 105 -4.19 -41.16 -27.72
CA THR A 105 -4.93 -42.25 -27.06
C THR A 105 -6.29 -42.55 -27.70
N VAL A 106 -6.95 -41.54 -28.26
CA VAL A 106 -8.23 -41.69 -28.95
C VAL A 106 -7.96 -41.90 -30.43
N SER A 107 -8.05 -43.14 -30.90
CA SER A 107 -8.28 -43.38 -32.32
C SER A 107 -9.67 -42.85 -32.66
N PRO A 108 -9.81 -41.91 -33.62
CA PRO A 108 -11.13 -41.40 -33.98
C PRO A 108 -12.01 -42.58 -34.43
N PRO A 109 -13.19 -42.78 -33.83
CA PRO A 109 -14.14 -43.76 -34.36
C PRO A 109 -14.43 -43.40 -35.82
N PRO A 110 -14.60 -44.37 -36.73
CA PRO A 110 -14.94 -44.07 -38.12
C PRO A 110 -16.20 -43.21 -38.12
N ALA A 111 -16.12 -42.05 -38.77
CA ALA A 111 -17.23 -41.12 -38.88
C ALA A 111 -18.36 -41.76 -39.70
N ASN A 112 -19.27 -42.44 -39.02
CA ASN A 112 -20.52 -42.89 -39.60
C ASN A 112 -21.49 -41.70 -39.58
N LEU A 113 -21.45 -40.91 -40.67
CA LEU A 113 -22.29 -39.74 -40.94
C LEU A 113 -23.81 -39.96 -40.77
N SER A 114 -24.26 -41.22 -40.66
CA SER A 114 -25.67 -41.56 -40.49
C SER A 114 -26.19 -41.36 -39.06
N GLN A 115 -25.34 -41.51 -38.03
CA GLN A 115 -25.80 -41.56 -36.64
C GLN A 115 -25.99 -40.16 -36.02
N GLU A 116 -25.36 -39.14 -36.59
CA GLU A 116 -25.44 -37.76 -36.11
C GLU A 116 -26.69 -37.03 -36.61
N TYR A 117 -27.22 -37.43 -37.79
CA TYR A 117 -28.47 -36.89 -38.34
C TYR A 117 -29.72 -37.36 -37.59
N GLU A 118 -29.74 -38.61 -37.13
CA GLU A 118 -30.91 -39.23 -36.48
C GLU A 118 -31.19 -38.63 -35.09
N ILE A 119 -30.14 -38.21 -34.38
CA ILE A 119 -30.26 -37.59 -33.05
C ILE A 119 -30.81 -36.16 -33.17
N ALA A 120 -30.44 -35.43 -34.23
CA ALA A 120 -30.90 -34.06 -34.44
C ALA A 120 -32.39 -33.98 -34.79
N ASP A 121 -32.91 -34.97 -35.52
CA ASP A 121 -34.33 -35.02 -35.92
C ASP A 121 -35.26 -35.24 -34.72
N LEU A 122 -34.87 -36.12 -33.79
CA LEU A 122 -35.63 -36.43 -32.57
C LEU A 122 -35.88 -35.22 -31.65
N PHE A 123 -35.02 -34.20 -31.69
CA PHE A 123 -35.18 -32.98 -30.89
C PHE A 123 -35.95 -31.86 -31.62
N TYR A 124 -36.17 -32.00 -32.94
CA TYR A 124 -36.81 -30.97 -33.75
C TYR A 124 -38.33 -31.13 -33.80
N GLU A 125 -38.85 -32.36 -33.70
CA GLU A 125 -40.29 -32.63 -33.71
C GLU A 125 -41.02 -32.23 -32.41
N ASP A 126 -40.42 -32.41 -31.23
CA ASP A 126 -41.15 -32.28 -29.95
C ASP A 126 -41.44 -30.83 -29.51
N ARG A 127 -40.78 -29.83 -30.13
CA ARG A 127 -40.87 -28.42 -29.69
C ARG A 127 -41.78 -27.53 -30.55
N MET A 128 -42.23 -27.99 -31.71
CA MET A 128 -43.05 -27.18 -32.63
C MET A 128 -44.56 -27.31 -32.37
N GLU A 129 -45.06 -28.48 -31.93
CA GLU A 129 -46.50 -28.66 -31.70
C GLU A 129 -47.01 -27.93 -30.44
N ASN A 130 -46.16 -27.71 -29.43
CA ASN A 130 -46.58 -27.14 -28.14
C ASN A 130 -46.66 -25.60 -28.11
N MET A 131 -46.12 -24.89 -29.11
CA MET A 131 -46.16 -23.42 -29.12
C MET A 131 -47.47 -22.85 -29.67
N GLU A 132 -48.16 -23.56 -30.58
CA GLU A 132 -49.42 -23.07 -31.14
C GLU A 132 -50.56 -23.13 -30.12
N TYR A 133 -50.62 -24.18 -29.28
CA TYR A 133 -51.63 -24.29 -28.22
C TYR A 133 -51.43 -23.24 -27.11
N MET A 134 -50.17 -22.91 -26.78
CA MET A 134 -49.86 -21.91 -25.75
C MET A 134 -50.26 -20.49 -26.18
N LEU A 135 -50.17 -20.17 -27.48
CA LEU A 135 -50.58 -18.87 -28.03
C LEU A 135 -52.11 -18.74 -28.19
N LEU A 136 -52.82 -19.84 -28.38
CA LEU A 136 -54.29 -19.85 -28.49
C LEU A 136 -54.99 -19.72 -27.14
N GLU A 137 -54.37 -20.20 -26.05
CA GLU A 137 -54.96 -20.17 -24.70
C GLU A 137 -54.85 -18.80 -24.02
N GLU A 138 -53.90 -17.95 -24.44
CA GLU A 138 -53.72 -16.59 -23.89
C GLU A 138 -54.62 -15.53 -24.57
N ALA A 139 -55.38 -15.92 -25.59
CA ALA A 139 -56.23 -15.03 -26.40
C ALA A 139 -57.75 -15.15 -26.12
N LEU A 140 -58.17 -15.83 -25.05
CA LEU A 140 -59.58 -15.98 -24.65
C LEU A 140 -59.78 -15.65 -23.16
#